data_AF-A0AAE3FHZ6-F1
#
_entry.id   AF-A0AAE3FHZ6-F1
#
_cell.length_a   1.000
_cell.length_b   1.000
_cell.length_c   1.000
_cell.angle_alpha   90.00
_cell.angle_beta   90.00
_cell.angle_gamma   90.00
#
_symmetry.space_group_name_H-M   'P 1'
#
loop_
_entity.id
_entity.type
_entity.pdbx_description
1 polymer ?
#
loop_
_entity_poly.entity_id
_entity_poly.type
_entity_poly.pdbx_seq_one_letter_code
_entity_poly.pdbx_strand_id
1 'polypeptide(L)'
;LNKIIDYSVPVLMFLYPLAITLILLGLFGNLFGHNRWVYGFVTGFTLVAAVYDFLAALPKELIVKLRLTNALAAIKNFLPLSDIGLGWVVPAAVGLVIGIAVMLFTKKKAPANA
;
A
#
# COMPACT_ATOMS: atom_id res chain seq x y z
N LEU A 1 -14.57 12.63 -24.70
CA LEU A 1 -13.30 11.88 -24.71
C LEU A 1 -12.54 11.99 -23.37
N ASN A 2 -12.46 13.18 -22.76
CA ASN A 2 -11.76 13.38 -21.47
C ASN A 2 -12.31 12.59 -20.27
N LYS A 3 -13.59 12.22 -20.26
CA LYS A 3 -14.16 11.44 -19.15
C LYS A 3 -13.54 10.05 -18.97
N ILE A 4 -13.05 9.40 -20.02
CA ILE A 4 -12.44 8.06 -19.91
C ILE A 4 -11.13 8.15 -19.12
N ILE A 5 -10.31 9.17 -19.38
CA ILE A 5 -9.04 9.37 -18.67
C ILE A 5 -9.30 9.77 -17.21
N ASP A 6 -10.29 10.62 -16.95
CA ASP A 6 -10.64 11.06 -15.59
C ASP A 6 -11.05 9.90 -14.67
N TYR A 7 -11.65 8.83 -15.20
CA TYR A 7 -12.00 7.64 -14.42
C TYR A 7 -10.86 6.60 -14.35
N SER A 8 -9.96 6.56 -15.34
CA SER A 8 -8.84 5.62 -15.34
C SER A 8 -7.70 6.04 -14.41
N VAL A 9 -7.47 7.33 -14.20
CA VAL A 9 -6.39 7.84 -13.34
C VAL A 9 -6.50 7.35 -11.88
N PRO A 10 -7.66 7.48 -11.20
CA PRO A 10 -7.80 6.99 -9.83
C PRO A 10 -7.58 5.47 -9.74
N VAL A 11 -8.16 4.71 -10.67
CA VAL A 11 -8.02 3.25 -10.70
C VAL A 11 -6.55 2.84 -10.89
N LEU A 12 -5.82 3.55 -11.77
CA LEU A 12 -4.39 3.32 -11.95
C LEU A 12 -3.61 3.63 -10.67
N MET A 13 -3.93 4.74 -10.00
CA MET A 13 -3.35 5.14 -8.70
C MET A 13 -3.60 4.09 -7.59
N PHE A 14 -4.69 3.35 -7.67
CA PHE A 14 -4.96 2.24 -6.76
C PHE A 14 -4.16 0.97 -7.11
N LEU A 15 -4.08 0.64 -8.39
CA LEU A 15 -3.48 -0.62 -8.84
C LEU A 15 -1.96 -0.59 -8.87
N TYR A 16 -1.33 0.56 -9.16
CA TYR A 16 0.14 0.62 -9.29
C TYR A 16 0.91 0.22 -8.02
N PRO A 17 0.54 0.64 -6.79
CA PRO A 17 1.27 0.27 -5.58
C PRO A 17 1.14 -1.22 -5.28
N LEU A 18 -0.07 -1.75 -5.43
CA LEU A 18 -0.36 -3.16 -5.23
C LEU A 18 0.40 -4.01 -6.24
N ALA A 19 0.38 -3.64 -7.52
CA ALA A 19 1.11 -4.36 -8.56
C ALA A 19 2.62 -4.34 -8.28
N ILE A 20 3.21 -3.18 -8.00
CA ILE A 20 4.65 -3.06 -7.72
C ILE A 20 5.03 -3.88 -6.49
N THR A 21 4.29 -3.76 -5.39
CA THR A 21 4.59 -4.51 -4.16
C THR A 21 4.44 -6.02 -4.35
N LEU A 22 3.42 -6.49 -5.06
CA LEU A 22 3.24 -7.91 -5.36
C LEU A 22 4.31 -8.45 -6.30
N ILE A 23 4.76 -7.68 -7.30
CA ILE A 23 5.89 -8.04 -8.17
C ILE A 23 7.16 -8.15 -7.33
N LEU A 24 7.46 -7.14 -6.50
CA LEU A 24 8.63 -7.16 -5.62
C LEU A 24 8.57 -8.34 -4.65
N LEU A 25 7.42 -8.58 -4.01
CA LEU A 25 7.25 -9.72 -3.13
C LEU A 25 7.35 -11.05 -3.89
N GLY A 26 6.91 -11.13 -5.14
CA GLY A 26 7.10 -12.31 -5.99
C GLY A 26 8.57 -12.58 -6.28
N LEU A 27 9.31 -11.55 -6.68
CA LEU A 27 10.74 -11.64 -6.98
C LEU A 27 11.57 -11.97 -5.72
N PHE A 28 11.28 -11.30 -4.61
CA PHE A 28 11.93 -11.54 -3.32
C PHE A 28 11.26 -12.65 -2.51
N GLY A 29 10.19 -13.28 -3.02
CA GLY A 29 9.41 -14.29 -2.32
C GLY A 29 10.21 -15.55 -2.02
N ASN A 30 11.26 -15.78 -2.81
CA ASN A 30 12.24 -16.83 -2.57
C ASN A 30 13.13 -16.51 -1.34
N LEU A 31 13.44 -15.24 -1.05
CA LEU A 31 14.11 -14.84 0.21
C LEU A 31 13.22 -15.05 1.42
N PHE A 32 11.90 -14.83 1.27
CA PHE A 32 10.93 -14.93 2.36
C PHE A 32 10.32 -16.34 2.54
N GLY A 33 10.75 -17.31 1.74
CA GLY A 33 10.26 -18.69 1.81
C GLY A 33 8.75 -18.82 1.64
N HIS A 34 8.15 -17.96 0.80
CA HIS A 34 6.68 -17.90 0.60
C HIS A 34 5.86 -17.75 1.89
N ASN A 35 6.41 -17.12 2.93
CA ASN A 35 5.67 -16.94 4.17
C ASN A 35 4.47 -15.99 3.96
N ARG A 36 3.25 -16.56 4.01
CA ARG A 36 1.98 -15.88 3.82
C ARG A 36 1.79 -14.63 4.69
N TRP A 37 2.45 -14.58 5.84
CA TRP A 37 2.39 -13.44 6.76
C TRP A 37 3.04 -12.19 6.17
N VAL A 38 4.22 -12.32 5.55
CA VAL A 38 4.91 -11.17 4.92
C VAL A 38 4.05 -10.61 3.78
N TYR A 39 3.50 -11.50 2.95
CA TYR A 39 2.55 -11.13 1.90
C TYR A 39 1.32 -10.42 2.45
N GLY A 40 0.68 -10.96 3.48
CA GLY A 40 -0.50 -10.38 4.08
C GLY A 40 -0.26 -9.00 4.68
N PHE A 41 0.83 -8.81 5.43
CA PHE A 41 1.15 -7.51 6.01
C PHE A 41 1.53 -6.48 4.96
N VAL A 42 2.45 -6.78 4.05
CA VAL A 42 2.85 -5.83 3.00
C VAL A 42 1.66 -5.46 2.13
N THR A 43 0.89 -6.45 1.66
CA THR A 43 -0.27 -6.20 0.81
C THR A 43 -1.35 -5.44 1.57
N GLY A 44 -1.62 -5.79 2.83
CA GLY A 44 -2.63 -5.12 3.65
C GLY A 44 -2.29 -3.65 3.92
N PHE A 45 -1.05 -3.36 4.34
CA PHE A 45 -0.61 -1.98 4.53
C PHE A 45 -0.59 -1.18 3.22
N THR A 46 -0.12 -1.80 2.14
CA THR A 46 -0.12 -1.17 0.81
C THR A 46 -1.54 -0.94 0.31
N LEU A 47 -2.48 -1.84 0.60
CA LEU A 47 -3.89 -1.71 0.22
C LEU A 47 -4.53 -0.51 0.90
N VAL A 48 -4.32 -0.34 2.21
CA VAL A 48 -4.84 0.84 2.95
C VAL A 48 -4.31 2.14 2.33
N ALA A 49 -3.03 2.16 1.97
CA ALA A 49 -2.41 3.31 1.32
C ALA A 49 -2.92 3.55 -0.11
N ALA A 50 -3.09 2.48 -0.89
CA ALA A 50 -3.63 2.56 -2.24
C ALA A 50 -5.08 3.06 -2.24
N VAL A 51 -5.89 2.67 -1.24
CA VAL A 51 -7.24 3.21 -1.04
C VAL A 51 -7.17 4.71 -0.73
N TYR A 52 -6.23 5.14 0.11
CA TYR A 52 -6.04 6.57 0.36
C TYR A 52 -5.63 7.34 -0.91
N ASP A 53 -4.66 6.84 -1.67
CA ASP A 53 -4.21 7.44 -2.93
C ASP A 53 -5.35 7.47 -3.96
N PHE A 54 -6.19 6.43 -4.02
CA PHE A 54 -7.40 6.41 -4.85
C PHE A 54 -8.37 7.54 -4.46
N LEU A 55 -8.63 7.70 -3.16
CA LEU A 55 -9.52 8.75 -2.67
C LEU A 55 -8.94 10.16 -2.89
N ALA A 56 -7.61 10.30 -2.80
CA ALA A 56 -6.91 11.55 -3.08
C ALA A 56 -6.89 11.89 -4.57
N ALA A 57 -6.86 10.88 -5.44
CA ALA A 57 -6.87 11.03 -6.90
C ALA A 57 -8.27 11.29 -7.48
N LEU A 58 -9.33 11.21 -6.68
CA LEU A 58 -10.68 11.55 -7.11
C LEU A 58 -10.79 13.02 -7.52
N PRO A 59 -11.69 13.36 -8.47
CA PRO A 59 -11.93 14.75 -8.84
C PRO A 59 -12.41 15.56 -7.63
N LYS A 60 -11.94 16.82 -7.55
CA LYS A 60 -12.19 17.74 -6.42
C LYS A 60 -13.67 17.87 -6.06
N GLU A 61 -14.54 17.84 -7.07
CA GLU A 61 -16.00 17.79 -6.97
C GLU A 61 -16.49 16.69 -6.00
N LEU A 62 -15.91 15.48 -6.08
CA LEU A 62 -16.30 14.34 -5.24
C LEU A 62 -15.62 14.37 -3.88
N ILE A 63 -14.38 14.85 -3.79
CA ILE A 63 -13.66 15.03 -2.52
C ILE A 63 -14.43 15.99 -1.60
N VAL A 64 -14.90 17.12 -2.16
CA VAL A 64 -15.68 18.12 -1.42
C VAL A 64 -17.04 17.56 -1.02
N LYS A 65 -17.72 16.81 -1.90
CA LYS A 65 -19.00 16.14 -1.57
C LYS A 65 -18.86 15.10 -0.46
N LEU A 66 -17.78 14.33 -0.44
CA LEU A 66 -17.52 13.32 0.60
C LEU A 66 -16.88 13.91 1.88
N ARG A 67 -16.66 15.23 1.95
CA ARG A 67 -15.93 15.90 3.06
C ARG A 67 -14.56 15.29 3.36
N LEU A 68 -13.93 14.68 2.35
CA LEU A 68 -12.60 14.06 2.46
C LEU A 68 -11.49 15.11 2.60
N THR A 69 -11.77 16.38 2.33
CA THR A 69 -10.80 17.50 2.37
C THR A 69 -10.02 17.57 3.67
N ASN A 70 -10.68 17.41 4.83
CA ASN A 70 -10.02 17.50 6.13
C ASN A 70 -9.17 16.25 6.43
N ALA A 71 -9.65 15.07 6.06
CA ALA A 71 -8.92 13.81 6.22
C ALA A 71 -7.68 13.76 5.32
N LEU A 72 -7.83 14.19 4.06
CA LEU A 72 -6.73 14.30 3.11
C LEU A 72 -5.71 15.35 3.57
N ALA A 73 -6.15 16.52 4.05
CA ALA A 73 -5.25 17.57 4.55
C ALA A 73 -4.46 17.15 5.80
N ALA A 74 -5.09 16.42 6.73
CA ALA A 74 -4.42 15.89 7.92
C ALA A 74 -3.31 14.90 7.54
N ILE A 75 -3.59 14.02 6.57
CA ILE A 75 -2.62 13.02 6.10
C ILE A 75 -1.54 13.68 5.22
N LYS A 76 -1.88 14.74 4.47
CA LYS A 76 -0.92 15.52 3.69
C LYS A 76 0.16 16.17 4.56
N ASN A 77 -0.21 16.65 5.74
CA ASN A 77 0.74 17.17 6.73
C ASN A 77 1.66 16.09 7.31
N PHE A 78 1.24 14.82 7.30
CA PHE A 78 2.02 13.69 7.80
C PHE A 78 2.82 12.96 6.71
N LEU A 79 2.38 13.02 5.44
CA LEU A 79 3.02 12.40 4.28
C LEU A 79 3.32 13.44 3.20
N PRO A 80 4.46 14.16 3.30
CA PRO A 80 4.91 15.08 2.25
C PRO A 80 5.23 14.38 0.91
N LEU A 81 5.35 13.05 0.90
CA LEU A 81 5.56 12.23 -0.31
C LEU A 81 4.28 11.97 -1.12
N SER A 82 3.10 12.28 -0.57
CA SER A 82 1.83 12.12 -1.29
C SER A 82 1.67 13.10 -2.46
N ASP A 83 2.34 14.26 -2.40
CA ASP A 83 2.35 15.26 -3.48
C ASP A 83 2.97 14.73 -4.80
N ILE A 84 3.78 13.68 -4.75
CA ILE A 84 4.44 13.07 -5.91
C ILE A 84 3.82 11.67 -6.23
N GLY A 85 2.77 11.27 -5.51
CA GLY A 85 2.21 9.92 -5.65
C GLY A 85 3.12 8.83 -5.09
N LEU A 86 3.86 9.11 -4.01
CA LEU A 86 4.68 8.12 -3.28
C LEU A 86 4.14 7.86 -1.87
N GLY A 87 2.87 8.22 -1.61
CA GLY A 87 2.20 8.02 -0.33
C GLY A 87 2.18 6.56 0.13
N TRP A 88 2.12 5.62 -0.81
CA TRP A 88 2.14 4.18 -0.58
C TRP A 88 3.50 3.59 -0.16
N VAL A 89 4.62 4.25 -0.46
CA VAL A 89 5.97 3.70 -0.21
C VAL A 89 6.22 3.55 1.28
N VAL A 90 5.81 4.54 2.09
CA VAL A 90 5.94 4.52 3.55
C VAL A 90 5.18 3.33 4.16
N PRO A 91 3.86 3.16 3.94
CA PRO A 91 3.12 2.01 4.45
C PRO A 91 3.60 0.67 3.87
N ALA A 92 4.02 0.61 2.60
CA ALA A 92 4.63 -0.59 2.04
C ALA A 92 5.94 -0.97 2.77
N ALA A 93 6.80 0.00 3.04
CA ALA A 93 8.04 -0.19 3.80
C ALA A 93 7.76 -0.62 5.25
N VAL A 94 6.79 0.01 5.92
CA VAL A 94 6.35 -0.37 7.26
C VAL A 94 5.79 -1.80 7.26
N GLY A 95 4.94 -2.14 6.30
CA GLY A 95 4.39 -3.49 6.15
C GLY A 95 5.48 -4.54 5.90
N LEU A 96 6.53 -4.18 5.17
CA LEU A 96 7.69 -5.05 4.92
C LEU A 96 8.50 -5.28 6.19
N VAL A 97 8.82 -4.22 6.95
CA VAL A 97 9.53 -4.32 8.22
C VAL A 97 8.74 -5.17 9.22
N ILE A 98 7.44 -4.93 9.36
CA ILE A 98 6.55 -5.72 10.24
C ILE A 98 6.48 -7.17 9.75
N GLY A 99 6.29 -7.39 8.45
CA GLY A 99 6.25 -8.71 7.84
C GLY A 99 7.52 -9.52 8.13
N ILE A 100 8.69 -8.91 7.95
CA ILE A 100 9.99 -9.53 8.27
C ILE A 100 10.11 -9.82 9.76
N ALA A 101 9.76 -8.85 10.63
CA ALA A 101 9.81 -9.06 12.08
C ALA A 101 8.97 -10.27 12.49
N VAL A 102 7.71 -10.35 12.04
CA VAL A 102 6.81 -11.49 12.29
C VAL A 102 7.39 -12.78 11.74
N MET A 103 7.94 -12.77 10.52
CA MET A 103 8.60 -13.94 9.93
C MET A 103 9.75 -14.45 10.82
N LEU A 104 10.60 -13.58 11.33
CA LEU A 104 11.71 -13.95 12.22
C LEU A 104 11.19 -14.55 13.53
N PHE A 105 10.14 -14.00 14.12
CA PHE A 105 9.50 -14.56 15.31
C PHE A 105 8.81 -15.91 15.06
N THR A 106 8.20 -16.12 13.89
CA THR A 106 7.59 -17.40 13.52
C THR A 106 8.62 -18.47 13.18
N LYS A 107 9.73 -18.14 12.51
CA LYS A 107 10.81 -19.10 12.20
C LYS A 107 11.44 -19.67 13.47
N LYS A 108 11.54 -18.85 14.53
CA LYS A 108 12.03 -19.26 15.86
C LYS A 108 11.10 -20.23 16.59
N LYS A 109 9.84 -20.35 16.17
CA LYS A 109 8.83 -21.26 16.72
C LYS A 109 8.68 -22.57 15.93
N ALA A 110 9.42 -22.80 14.83
CA ALA A 110 9.45 -24.12 14.21
C ALA A 110 10.14 -25.09 15.20
N PRO A 111 9.41 -26.06 15.78
CA PRO A 111 9.97 -26.93 16.79
C PRO A 111 11.02 -27.83 16.14
N ALA A 112 12.18 -27.88 16.79
CA ALA A 112 13.13 -28.97 16.66
C ALA A 112 12.48 -30.24 17.22
N ASN A 113 11.63 -30.89 16.43
CA ASN A 113 11.16 -32.24 16.71
C ASN A 113 11.78 -33.14 15.65
N ALA A 114 12.91 -33.72 16.04
CA ALA A 114 13.54 -34.90 15.46
C ALA A 114 12.62 -36.13 15.58
#